data_AF-A0A5D2LL88-F1
#
_entry.id   AF-A0A5D2LL88-F1
#
_cell.length_a   1.000
_cell.length_b   1.000
_cell.length_c   1.000
_cell.angle_alpha   90.00
_cell.angle_beta   90.00
_cell.angle_gamma   90.00
#
_symmetry.space_group_name_H-M   'P 1'
#
loop_
_entity.id
_entity.type
_entity.pdbx_description
1 polymer ?
#
loop_
_entity_poly.entity_id
_entity_poly.type
_entity_poly.pdbx_seq_one_letter_code
_entity_poly.pdbx_strand_id
1 'polypeptide(L)'
;MIIRSPEPEVKILVDRDPVKTSFEEWARPGHFSRTIAKGPDTTTWIWNLHADAHDFDSHTSDLEEISRKIFSAHFGQLSIIFLWLSSMYFHGARFSNYEAWLNDPTHIGPSAQVVWPIVGQEILNGNVGGGFRGIQITSGFFQIWRASGITSELQLYCTAIGALVFAALMLFSG
;
A
#
# COMPACT_ATOMS: atom_id res chain seq x y z
N MET A 1 -27.47 44.08 -4.75
CA MET A 1 -27.28 42.77 -5.41
C MET A 1 -25.91 42.80 -6.08
N ILE A 2 -24.90 42.14 -5.51
CA ILE A 2 -23.56 42.06 -6.12
C ILE A 2 -23.63 40.90 -7.12
N ILE A 3 -23.59 41.21 -8.41
CA ILE A 3 -23.52 40.19 -9.47
C ILE A 3 -22.08 39.66 -9.44
N ARG A 4 -21.87 38.42 -8.97
CA ARG A 4 -20.60 37.73 -9.14
C ARG A 4 -20.38 37.49 -10.64
N SER A 5 -19.21 37.88 -11.15
CA SER A 5 -18.76 37.48 -12.49
C SER A 5 -18.73 35.95 -12.60
N PRO A 6 -19.07 35.36 -13.76
CA PRO A 6 -18.97 33.91 -13.95
C PRO A 6 -17.52 33.47 -13.69
N GLU A 7 -17.36 32.40 -12.89
CA GLU A 7 -16.05 31.81 -12.64
C GLU A 7 -15.47 31.25 -13.94
N PRO A 8 -14.15 31.40 -14.18
CA PRO A 8 -13.52 30.88 -15.38
C PRO A 8 -13.68 29.35 -15.46
N GLU A 9 -14.10 28.88 -16.63
CA GLU A 9 -14.32 27.46 -16.91
C GLU A 9 -12.99 26.70 -16.87
N VAL A 10 -12.82 25.78 -15.91
CA VAL A 10 -11.60 24.98 -15.76
C VAL A 10 -11.56 23.91 -16.86
N LYS A 11 -10.45 23.82 -17.60
CA LYS A 11 -10.25 22.84 -18.67
C LYS A 11 -9.27 21.75 -18.23
N ILE A 12 -9.54 20.52 -18.64
CA ILE A 12 -8.62 19.38 -18.48
C ILE A 12 -7.74 19.31 -19.73
N LEU A 13 -6.42 19.38 -19.54
CA LEU A 13 -5.42 19.27 -20.59
C LEU A 13 -4.47 18.12 -20.25
N VAL A 14 -4.22 17.23 -21.21
CA VAL A 14 -3.39 16.04 -21.02
C VAL A 14 -2.61 15.76 -22.31
N ASP A 15 -1.33 15.42 -22.17
CA ASP A 15 -0.50 14.92 -23.27
C ASP A 15 -0.67 13.42 -23.44
N ARG A 16 -0.73 12.97 -24.70
CA ARG A 16 -0.83 11.53 -25.03
C ARG A 16 0.55 10.93 -25.19
N ASP A 17 0.77 9.81 -24.51
CA ASP A 17 2.00 9.01 -24.56
C ASP A 17 3.29 9.84 -24.40
N PRO A 18 3.40 10.70 -23.36
CA PRO A 18 4.55 11.59 -23.19
C PRO A 18 5.86 10.82 -22.92
N VAL A 19 5.77 9.60 -22.38
CA VAL A 19 6.90 8.70 -22.12
C VAL A 19 6.54 7.30 -22.61
N LYS A 20 7.43 6.70 -23.40
CA LYS A 20 7.25 5.33 -23.91
C LYS A 20 7.51 4.29 -22.81
N THR A 21 6.57 3.40 -22.57
CA THR A 21 6.76 2.26 -21.67
C THR A 21 7.82 1.30 -22.23
N SER A 22 8.94 1.15 -21.50
CA SER A 22 10.08 0.30 -21.86
C SER A 22 10.87 -0.13 -20.62
N PHE A 23 11.52 -1.29 -20.68
CA PHE A 23 12.45 -1.77 -19.64
C PHE A 23 13.88 -1.23 -19.81
N GLU A 24 14.16 -0.43 -20.84
CA GLU A 24 15.51 0.08 -21.13
C GLU A 24 16.14 0.83 -19.95
N GLU A 25 15.39 1.77 -19.35
CA GLU A 25 15.89 2.59 -18.23
C GLU A 25 16.02 1.80 -16.91
N TRP A 26 15.34 0.65 -16.78
CA TRP A 26 15.48 -0.23 -15.62
C TRP A 26 16.86 -0.91 -15.60
N ALA A 27 17.45 -1.12 -16.79
CA ALA A 27 18.81 -1.65 -16.93
C ALA A 27 19.90 -0.58 -16.67
N ARG A 28 19.51 0.68 -16.46
CA ARG A 28 20.40 1.82 -16.20
C ARG A 28 20.07 2.48 -14.85
N PRO A 29 20.44 1.87 -13.72
CA PRO A 29 20.17 2.47 -12.42
C PRO A 29 20.82 3.86 -12.31
N GLY A 30 20.05 4.85 -11.89
CA GLY A 30 20.50 6.24 -11.80
C GLY A 30 20.32 7.05 -13.08
N HIS A 31 19.63 6.53 -14.11
CA HIS A 31 19.34 7.26 -15.36
C HIS A 31 18.70 8.65 -15.14
N PHE A 32 17.96 8.82 -14.05
CA PHE A 32 17.33 10.07 -13.64
C PHE A 32 18.31 11.17 -13.23
N SER A 33 19.59 10.84 -12.95
CA SER A 33 20.62 11.79 -12.54
C SER A 33 21.83 11.69 -13.46
N ARG A 34 22.21 12.80 -14.11
CA ARG A 34 23.41 12.85 -14.98
C ARG A 34 24.71 12.54 -14.22
N THR A 35 24.72 12.75 -12.91
CA THR A 35 25.88 12.47 -12.05
C THR A 35 26.01 10.97 -11.79
N ILE A 36 24.89 10.29 -11.55
CA ILE A 36 24.84 8.87 -11.17
C ILE A 36 24.80 7.96 -12.41
N ALA A 37 24.19 8.41 -13.51
CA ALA A 37 24.05 7.63 -14.75
C ALA A 37 25.39 7.18 -15.39
N LYS A 38 26.53 7.78 -14.99
CA LYS A 38 27.86 7.38 -15.46
C LYS A 38 28.34 6.04 -14.92
N GLY A 39 27.69 5.53 -13.87
CA GLY A 39 28.01 4.24 -13.25
C GLY A 39 28.80 4.36 -11.94
N PRO A 40 28.95 3.23 -11.23
CA PRO A 40 29.52 3.19 -9.88
C PRO A 40 31.06 3.18 -9.88
N ASP A 41 31.67 4.36 -9.71
CA ASP A 41 33.11 4.47 -9.47
C ASP A 41 33.49 4.18 -8.00
N THR A 42 32.57 4.44 -7.06
CA THR A 42 32.75 4.18 -5.63
C THR A 42 31.47 3.62 -5.02
N THR A 43 31.53 2.99 -3.84
CA THR A 43 30.34 2.49 -3.14
C THR A 43 29.39 3.60 -2.70
N THR A 44 29.87 4.85 -2.59
CA THR A 44 29.02 6.04 -2.35
C THR A 44 27.94 6.19 -3.42
N TRP A 45 28.23 5.78 -4.65
CA TRP A 45 27.26 5.78 -5.75
C TRP A 45 25.97 5.02 -5.40
N ILE A 46 26.08 3.88 -4.69
CA ILE A 46 24.93 3.07 -4.30
C ILE A 46 24.04 3.85 -3.33
N TRP A 47 24.63 4.57 -2.39
CA TRP A 47 23.88 5.37 -1.43
C TRP A 47 23.20 6.56 -2.09
N ASN A 48 23.92 7.27 -2.97
CA ASN A 48 23.36 8.39 -3.72
C ASN A 48 22.20 7.94 -4.63
N LEU A 49 22.32 6.75 -5.26
CA LEU A 49 21.24 6.17 -6.06
C LEU A 49 19.93 6.07 -5.28
N HIS A 50 19.96 5.67 -4.01
CA HIS A 50 18.75 5.54 -3.19
C HIS A 50 18.30 6.88 -2.61
N ALA A 51 19.24 7.72 -2.15
CA ALA A 51 18.94 9.02 -1.57
C ALA A 51 18.25 9.94 -2.58
N ASP A 52 18.70 9.92 -3.83
CA ASP A 52 18.24 10.84 -4.86
C ASP A 52 17.03 10.29 -5.65
N ALA A 53 16.60 9.05 -5.41
CA ALA A 53 15.57 8.38 -6.22
C ALA A 53 14.22 9.11 -6.25
N HIS A 54 13.83 9.76 -5.15
CA HIS A 54 12.59 10.54 -5.04
C HIS A 54 12.83 12.05 -4.95
N ASP A 55 14.07 12.51 -5.12
CA ASP A 55 14.38 13.94 -5.20
C ASP A 55 14.13 14.46 -6.62
N PHE A 56 12.85 14.57 -7.01
CA PHE A 56 12.45 14.88 -8.38
C PHE A 56 12.96 16.25 -8.87
N ASP A 57 13.13 17.21 -7.97
CA ASP A 57 13.68 18.54 -8.27
C ASP A 57 15.16 18.47 -8.70
N SER A 58 15.89 17.45 -8.24
CA SER A 58 17.28 17.21 -8.66
C SER A 58 17.40 16.55 -10.03
N HIS A 59 16.34 15.92 -10.54
CA HIS A 59 16.35 15.18 -11.81
C HIS A 59 16.19 16.11 -13.01
N THR A 60 15.33 17.12 -12.89
CA THR A 60 14.91 18.01 -13.97
C THR A 60 14.50 19.36 -13.39
N SER A 61 14.62 20.44 -14.17
CA SER A 61 14.08 21.76 -13.81
C SER A 61 12.66 22.00 -14.34
N ASP A 62 12.09 21.02 -15.04
CA ASP A 62 10.75 21.10 -15.60
C ASP A 62 9.69 20.79 -14.53
N LEU A 63 8.98 21.82 -14.09
CA LEU A 63 7.90 21.71 -13.10
C LEU A 63 6.73 20.86 -13.57
N GLU A 64 6.49 20.78 -14.88
CA GLU A 64 5.44 19.93 -15.43
C GLU A 64 5.81 18.45 -15.29
N GLU A 65 7.05 18.09 -15.62
CA GLU A 65 7.59 16.73 -15.43
C GLU A 65 7.60 16.34 -13.94
N ILE A 66 8.05 17.24 -13.05
CA ILE A 66 8.03 17.03 -11.59
C ILE A 66 6.60 16.78 -11.10
N SER A 67 5.64 17.62 -11.53
CA SER A 67 4.24 17.48 -11.14
C SER A 67 3.63 16.15 -11.62
N ARG A 68 3.97 15.71 -12.84
CA ARG A 68 3.56 14.39 -13.36
C ARG A 68 4.13 13.25 -12.52
N LYS A 69 5.43 13.29 -12.17
CA LYS A 69 6.06 12.29 -11.31
C LYS A 69 5.40 12.21 -9.92
N ILE A 70 5.12 13.36 -9.30
CA ILE A 70 4.44 13.43 -8.00
C ILE A 70 3.04 12.82 -8.10
N PHE A 71 2.28 13.20 -9.13
CA PHE A 71 0.92 12.69 -9.34
C PHE A 71 0.90 11.16 -9.49
N SER A 72 1.76 10.59 -10.34
CA SER A 72 1.91 9.14 -10.49
C SER A 72 2.41 8.46 -9.21
N ALA A 73 3.37 9.05 -8.50
CA ALA A 73 3.88 8.50 -7.25
C ALA A 73 2.79 8.41 -6.15
N HIS A 74 1.86 9.37 -6.11
CA HIS A 74 0.70 9.29 -5.21
C HIS A 74 -0.19 8.07 -5.49
N PHE A 75 -0.44 7.76 -6.76
CA PHE A 75 -1.17 6.55 -7.14
C PHE A 75 -0.40 5.27 -6.76
N GLY A 76 0.92 5.27 -6.94
CA GLY A 76 1.80 4.22 -6.44
C GLY A 76 1.63 4.01 -4.92
N GLN A 77 1.69 5.09 -4.14
CA GLN A 77 1.49 5.03 -2.69
C GLN A 77 0.09 4.53 -2.31
N LEU A 78 -0.96 5.02 -2.97
CA LEU A 78 -2.33 4.55 -2.76
C LEU A 78 -2.48 3.05 -3.06
N SER A 79 -1.85 2.55 -4.12
CA SER A 79 -1.88 1.13 -4.45
C SER A 79 -1.29 0.26 -3.33
N ILE A 80 -0.18 0.69 -2.72
CA ILE A 80 0.46 0.00 -1.60
C ILE A 80 -0.45 0.04 -0.36
N ILE A 81 -1.09 1.17 -0.09
CA ILE A 81 -2.06 1.29 1.03
C ILE A 81 -3.22 0.32 0.83
N PHE A 82 -3.81 0.24 -0.36
CA PHE A 82 -4.89 -0.70 -0.65
C PHE A 82 -4.43 -2.15 -0.58
N LEU A 83 -3.20 -2.47 -1.01
CA LEU A 83 -2.64 -3.80 -0.89
C LEU A 83 -2.42 -4.20 0.58
N TRP A 84 -1.91 -3.28 1.40
CA TRP A 84 -1.77 -3.46 2.84
C TRP A 84 -3.14 -3.68 3.50
N LEU A 85 -4.13 -2.84 3.20
CA LEU A 85 -5.50 -3.00 3.69
C LEU A 85 -6.10 -4.35 3.27
N SER A 86 -6.00 -4.70 1.98
CA SER A 86 -6.46 -5.99 1.45
C SER A 86 -5.87 -7.16 2.25
N SER A 87 -4.57 -7.11 2.53
CA SER A 87 -3.88 -8.12 3.33
C SER A 87 -4.42 -8.18 4.76
N MET A 88 -4.70 -7.04 5.39
CA MET A 88 -5.28 -7.01 6.75
C MET A 88 -6.65 -7.71 6.79
N TYR A 89 -7.52 -7.43 5.82
CA TYR A 89 -8.83 -8.09 5.70
C TYR A 89 -8.68 -9.59 5.39
N PHE A 90 -7.75 -9.96 4.50
CA PHE A 90 -7.52 -11.36 4.12
C PHE A 90 -7.00 -12.19 5.31
N HIS A 91 -6.08 -11.64 6.09
CA HIS A 91 -5.59 -12.28 7.32
C HIS A 91 -6.72 -12.49 8.33
N GLY A 92 -7.59 -11.49 8.50
CA GLY A 92 -8.83 -11.61 9.25
C GLY A 92 -9.74 -12.74 8.75
N ALA A 93 -9.85 -12.91 7.44
CA ALA A 93 -10.74 -13.90 6.83
C ALA A 93 -10.21 -15.34 6.86
N ARG A 94 -8.89 -15.57 6.94
CA ARG A 94 -8.29 -16.90 6.70
C ARG A 94 -7.46 -17.45 7.86
N PHE A 95 -6.90 -16.58 8.68
CA PHE A 95 -5.91 -16.95 9.70
C PHE A 95 -6.22 -16.30 11.05
N SER A 96 -7.50 -16.09 11.35
CA SER A 96 -7.93 -15.38 12.53
C SER A 96 -8.96 -16.15 13.35
N ASN A 97 -9.22 -15.66 14.55
CA ASN A 97 -10.32 -16.12 15.40
C ASN A 97 -11.48 -15.12 15.44
N TYR A 98 -11.72 -14.36 14.36
CA TYR A 98 -12.67 -13.24 14.36
C TYR A 98 -14.10 -13.63 14.75
N GLU A 99 -14.64 -14.71 14.19
CA GLU A 99 -16.00 -15.17 14.54
C GLU A 99 -16.07 -15.69 15.98
N ALA A 100 -15.04 -16.37 16.47
CA ALA A 100 -14.96 -16.78 17.87
C ALA A 100 -14.90 -15.56 18.81
N TRP A 101 -14.07 -14.57 18.48
CA TRP A 101 -13.97 -13.31 19.21
C TRP A 101 -15.28 -12.51 19.19
N LEU A 102 -16.03 -12.51 18.09
CA LEU A 102 -17.34 -11.86 18.02
C LEU A 102 -18.34 -12.45 19.03
N ASN A 103 -18.26 -13.76 19.29
CA ASN A 103 -19.14 -14.45 20.25
C ASN A 103 -18.79 -14.15 21.72
N ASP A 104 -17.50 -13.97 22.04
CA ASP A 104 -17.06 -13.57 23.39
C ASP A 104 -15.88 -12.56 23.34
N PRO A 105 -16.16 -11.28 23.04
CA PRO A 105 -15.14 -10.26 22.83
C PRO A 105 -14.45 -9.81 24.12
N THR A 106 -14.97 -10.22 25.29
CA THR A 106 -14.45 -9.86 26.60
C THR A 106 -13.39 -10.80 27.12
N HIS A 107 -13.42 -12.08 26.72
CA HIS A 107 -12.48 -13.08 27.20
C HIS A 107 -11.56 -13.64 26.10
N ILE A 108 -11.99 -13.58 24.83
CA ILE A 108 -11.16 -14.03 23.71
C ILE A 108 -10.26 -12.87 23.26
N GLY A 109 -8.96 -13.15 23.10
CA GLY A 109 -8.00 -12.20 22.55
C GLY A 109 -8.06 -12.18 21.03
N PRO A 110 -8.02 -11.00 20.37
CA PRO A 110 -8.00 -10.91 18.92
C PRO A 110 -6.67 -11.45 18.37
N SER A 111 -6.73 -12.34 17.38
CA SER A 111 -5.56 -12.94 16.73
C SER A 111 -5.81 -13.11 15.24
N ALA A 112 -4.86 -12.71 14.39
CA ALA A 112 -4.97 -12.81 12.92
C ALA A 112 -3.64 -13.17 12.22
N GLN A 113 -2.67 -13.67 12.98
CA GLN A 113 -1.39 -14.12 12.46
C GLN A 113 -1.01 -15.45 13.10
N VAL A 114 -0.68 -16.43 12.26
CA VAL A 114 -0.29 -17.77 12.67
C VAL A 114 1.10 -18.06 12.13
N VAL A 115 1.97 -18.54 13.01
CA VAL A 115 3.37 -18.84 12.70
C VAL A 115 3.50 -20.30 12.26
N TRP A 116 4.27 -20.55 11.20
CA TRP A 116 4.57 -21.92 10.76
C TRP A 116 5.53 -22.66 11.69
N PRO A 117 5.34 -23.97 11.91
CA PRO A 117 6.16 -24.78 12.81
C PRO A 117 7.40 -25.33 12.10
N ILE A 118 8.45 -24.51 11.97
CA ILE A 118 9.69 -24.89 11.28
C ILE A 118 10.83 -25.16 12.26
N VAL A 119 11.10 -24.21 13.16
CA VAL A 119 12.28 -24.21 14.05
C VAL A 119 11.93 -24.05 15.54
N GLY A 120 10.70 -24.39 15.93
CA GLY A 120 10.19 -24.15 17.29
C GLY A 120 9.52 -22.79 17.47
N GLN A 121 9.47 -21.96 16.43
CA GLN A 121 8.84 -20.64 16.44
C GLN A 121 7.31 -20.69 16.62
N GLU A 122 6.68 -21.86 16.48
CA GLU A 122 5.26 -22.05 16.81
C GLU A 122 4.95 -21.85 18.30
N ILE A 123 5.97 -21.75 19.17
CA ILE A 123 5.81 -21.26 20.54
C ILE A 123 5.15 -19.86 20.57
N LEU A 124 5.33 -19.06 19.52
CA LEU A 124 4.68 -17.75 19.35
C LEU A 124 3.17 -17.85 19.10
N ASN A 125 2.65 -19.03 18.71
CA ASN A 125 1.21 -19.28 18.61
C ASN A 125 0.63 -19.52 20.01
N GLY A 126 0.46 -18.43 20.76
CA GLY A 126 -0.14 -18.41 22.08
C GLY A 126 -1.60 -18.85 22.06
N ASN A 127 -2.08 -19.40 23.18
CA ASN A 127 -3.51 -19.66 23.34
C ASN A 127 -4.23 -18.34 23.62
N VAL A 128 -5.08 -17.90 22.69
CA VAL A 128 -5.82 -16.65 22.76
C VAL A 128 -7.31 -16.84 23.06
N GLY A 129 -7.73 -18.08 23.35
CA GLY A 129 -9.13 -18.45 23.52
C GLY A 129 -9.85 -18.82 22.22
N GLY A 130 -11.10 -19.29 22.33
CA GLY A 130 -11.90 -19.67 21.16
C GLY A 130 -11.39 -20.89 20.40
N GLY A 131 -10.58 -21.75 21.02
CA GLY A 131 -9.95 -22.90 20.37
C GLY A 131 -8.84 -22.54 19.36
N PHE A 132 -8.43 -21.28 19.32
CA PHE A 132 -7.44 -20.77 18.37
C PHE A 132 -6.08 -20.51 19.03
N ARG A 133 -5.01 -20.75 18.28
CA ARG A 133 -3.64 -20.43 18.69
C ARG A 133 -2.94 -19.59 17.62
N GLY A 134 -2.41 -18.44 18.02
CA GLY A 134 -1.78 -17.49 17.12
C GLY A 134 -1.16 -16.31 17.88
N ILE A 135 -0.67 -15.33 17.13
CA ILE A 135 -0.16 -14.09 17.69
C ILE A 135 -1.35 -13.17 17.99
N GLN A 136 -1.47 -12.76 19.25
CA GLN A 136 -2.44 -11.75 19.65
C GLN A 136 -2.08 -10.40 19.00
N ILE A 137 -3.03 -9.84 18.24
CA ILE A 137 -2.86 -8.58 17.53
C ILE A 137 -3.34 -7.39 18.39
N THR A 138 -2.73 -6.23 18.20
CA THR A 138 -3.04 -4.99 18.93
C THR A 138 -3.45 -3.83 18.02
N SER A 139 -3.68 -4.10 16.74
CA SER A 139 -4.03 -3.10 15.72
C SER A 139 -5.47 -2.58 15.80
N GLY A 140 -6.36 -3.24 16.56
CA GLY A 140 -7.75 -2.82 16.73
C GLY A 140 -8.70 -3.17 15.57
N PHE A 141 -8.24 -3.94 14.58
CA PHE A 141 -9.04 -4.28 13.39
C PHE A 141 -10.34 -5.04 13.72
N PHE A 142 -10.32 -5.94 14.71
CA PHE A 142 -11.52 -6.69 15.10
C PHE A 142 -12.65 -5.76 15.58
N GLN A 143 -12.32 -4.73 16.36
CA GLN A 143 -13.27 -3.72 16.82
C GLN A 143 -13.80 -2.88 15.66
N ILE A 144 -12.94 -2.52 14.69
CA ILE A 144 -13.32 -1.77 13.48
C ILE A 144 -14.29 -2.59 12.62
N TRP A 145 -14.00 -3.87 12.40
CA TRP A 145 -14.85 -4.77 11.63
C TRP A 145 -16.20 -4.99 12.31
N ARG A 146 -16.20 -5.16 13.63
CA ARG A 146 -17.43 -5.25 14.42
C ARG A 146 -18.27 -3.98 14.32
N ALA A 147 -17.64 -2.80 14.42
CA ALA A 147 -18.32 -1.52 14.28
C ALA A 147 -18.91 -1.33 12.86
N SER A 148 -18.31 -1.99 11.86
CA SER A 148 -18.78 -2.00 10.47
C SER A 148 -19.87 -3.06 10.21
N GLY A 149 -20.31 -3.80 11.24
CA GLY A 149 -21.36 -4.81 11.12
C GLY A 149 -20.93 -6.11 10.43
N ILE A 150 -19.62 -6.36 10.33
CA ILE A 150 -19.08 -7.60 9.74
C ILE A 150 -19.27 -8.74 10.75
N THR A 151 -19.97 -9.79 10.35
CA THR A 151 -20.32 -10.93 11.22
C THR A 151 -19.72 -12.26 10.77
N SER A 152 -19.11 -12.32 9.58
CA SER A 152 -18.53 -13.56 9.05
C SER A 152 -17.22 -13.34 8.30
N GLU A 153 -16.39 -14.38 8.25
CA GLU A 153 -15.14 -14.40 7.51
C GLU A 153 -15.34 -14.19 5.99
N LEU A 154 -16.48 -14.63 5.45
CA LEU A 154 -16.81 -14.45 4.03
C LEU A 154 -16.86 -12.96 3.64
N GLN A 155 -17.41 -12.11 4.50
CA GLN A 155 -17.47 -10.67 4.26
C GLN A 155 -16.06 -10.06 4.24
N LEU A 156 -15.19 -10.44 5.18
CA LEU A 156 -13.79 -10.01 5.21
C LEU A 156 -13.05 -10.44 3.93
N TYR A 157 -13.28 -11.66 3.46
CA TYR A 157 -12.69 -12.16 2.22
C TYR A 157 -13.13 -11.34 1.00
N CYS A 158 -14.42 -11.05 0.87
CA CYS A 158 -14.93 -10.21 -0.21
C CYS A 158 -14.35 -8.79 -0.16
N THR A 159 -14.24 -8.19 1.03
CA THR A 159 -13.61 -6.87 1.20
C THR A 159 -12.14 -6.89 0.81
N ALA A 160 -11.40 -7.96 1.15
CA ALA A 160 -10.01 -8.12 0.76
C ALA A 160 -9.84 -8.15 -0.77
N ILE A 161 -10.68 -8.91 -1.48
CA ILE A 161 -10.66 -8.95 -2.95
C ILE A 161 -11.01 -7.58 -3.55
N GLY A 162 -12.03 -6.91 -3.02
CA GLY A 162 -12.37 -5.55 -3.44
C GLY A 162 -11.18 -4.59 -3.30
N ALA A 163 -10.55 -4.56 -2.13
CA ALA A 163 -9.37 -3.74 -1.88
C ALA A 163 -8.18 -4.09 -2.81
N LEU A 164 -7.99 -5.37 -3.14
CA LEU A 164 -6.95 -5.80 -4.09
C LEU A 164 -7.22 -5.29 -5.50
N VAL A 165 -8.48 -5.33 -5.96
CA VAL A 165 -8.88 -4.74 -7.25
C VAL A 165 -8.63 -3.23 -7.25
N PHE A 166 -8.95 -2.53 -6.15
CA PHE A 166 -8.63 -1.11 -6.03
C PHE A 166 -7.12 -0.84 -6.06
N ALA A 167 -6.30 -1.68 -5.42
CA ALA A 167 -4.84 -1.56 -5.53
C ALA A 167 -4.37 -1.64 -6.99
N ALA A 168 -4.89 -2.61 -7.76
CA ALA A 168 -4.58 -2.76 -9.18
C ALA A 168 -5.06 -1.55 -10.02
N LEU A 169 -6.25 -1.00 -9.73
CA LEU A 169 -6.76 0.20 -10.40
C LEU A 169 -5.91 1.43 -10.08
N MET A 170 -5.47 1.60 -8.83
CA MET A 170 -4.57 2.70 -8.45
C MET A 170 -3.23 2.58 -9.18
N LEU A 171 -2.66 1.37 -9.23
CA LEU A 171 -1.41 1.13 -9.95
C LEU A 171 -1.54 1.37 -11.46
N PHE A 172 -2.68 1.05 -12.06
CA PHE A 172 -2.95 1.33 -13.48
C PHE A 172 -3.19 2.82 -13.77
N SER A 173 -3.71 3.57 -12.80
CA SER A 173 -4.04 4.99 -12.99
C SER A 173 -2.84 5.92 -12.81
N GLY A 174 -1.81 5.46 -12.09
CA GLY A 174 -0.54 6.18 -11.90
C GLY A 174 0.38 6.03 -13.09
#